data_AF-A0A7X8JWL4-F1
#
_entry.id   AF-A0A7X8JWL4-F1
#
_cell.length_a   1.000
_cell.length_b   1.000
_cell.length_c   1.000
_cell.angle_alpha   90.00
_cell.angle_beta   90.00
_cell.angle_gamma   90.00
#
_symmetry.space_group_name_H-M   'P 1'
#
loop_
_entity.id
_entity.type
_entity.pdbx_description
1 polymer ?
#
loop_
_entity_poly.entity_id
_entity_poly.type
_entity_poly.pdbx_seq_one_letter_code
_entity_poly.pdbx_strand_id
1 'polypeptide(L)'
;MNKILKATDGEIYDLFTRSSSSHLVERHLNKTINDLVNRALTDPNCGPLASAFTNQSTAIKAIRENLRGNATRIKEWLESSSNVITISFDNGYSLGNGVYKGTSTVVDASKLTKSELFLVKDATSSTGFNIITGYPTL
;
A
#
# COMPACT_ATOMS: atom_id res chain seq x y z
N MET A 1 -18.57 15.62 -5.81
CA MET A 1 -18.69 14.16 -5.64
C MET A 1 -17.28 13.60 -5.48
N ASN A 2 -16.98 12.81 -4.43
CA ASN A 2 -15.60 12.39 -4.12
C ASN A 2 -15.10 11.36 -5.16
N LYS A 3 -14.12 11.74 -5.99
CA LYS A 3 -13.60 10.90 -7.09
C LYS A 3 -13.04 9.55 -6.59
N ILE A 4 -12.52 9.53 -5.38
CA ILE A 4 -11.98 8.33 -4.70
C ILE A 4 -13.03 7.22 -4.60
N LEU A 5 -14.30 7.56 -4.36
CA LEU A 5 -15.37 6.58 -4.17
C LEU A 5 -15.74 5.86 -5.49
N LYS A 6 -15.47 6.50 -6.62
CA LYS A 6 -15.86 6.03 -7.97
C LYS A 6 -14.69 5.58 -8.83
N ALA A 7 -13.47 5.56 -8.29
CA ALA A 7 -12.28 5.17 -9.04
C ALA A 7 -12.39 3.71 -9.55
N THR A 8 -12.17 3.54 -10.84
CA THR A 8 -12.07 2.25 -11.52
C THR A 8 -10.78 1.52 -11.16
N ASP A 9 -10.69 0.23 -11.47
CA ASP A 9 -9.48 -0.58 -11.25
C ASP A 9 -8.27 -0.01 -11.99
N GLY A 10 -8.46 0.49 -13.22
CA GLY A 10 -7.41 1.16 -13.99
C GLY A 10 -6.95 2.45 -13.32
N GLU A 11 -7.88 3.29 -12.87
CA GLU A 11 -7.52 4.52 -12.14
C GLU A 11 -6.78 4.21 -10.83
N ILE A 12 -7.18 3.17 -10.10
CA ILE A 12 -6.46 2.74 -8.89
C ILE A 12 -5.06 2.22 -9.23
N TYR A 13 -4.93 1.43 -10.30
CA TYR A 13 -3.65 0.92 -10.78
C TYR A 13 -2.70 2.05 -11.15
N ASP A 14 -3.19 3.08 -11.82
CA ASP A 14 -2.40 4.25 -12.21
C ASP A 14 -1.86 5.02 -10.98
N LEU A 15 -2.61 5.07 -9.87
CA LEU A 15 -2.17 5.78 -8.66
C LEU A 15 -0.89 5.24 -8.04
N PHE A 16 -0.57 3.95 -8.24
CA PHE A 16 0.62 3.30 -7.67
C PHE A 16 1.62 2.79 -8.72
N THR A 17 1.40 3.04 -10.01
CA THR A 17 2.30 2.63 -11.09
C THR A 17 2.98 3.80 -11.81
N ARG A 18 2.56 5.05 -11.52
CA ARG A 18 3.27 6.25 -11.96
C ARG A 18 4.71 6.23 -11.46
N SER A 19 5.64 6.83 -12.22
CA SER A 19 7.09 6.74 -12.00
C SER A 19 7.58 7.19 -10.61
N SER A 20 6.83 8.02 -9.88
CA SER A 20 7.11 8.41 -8.48
C SER A 20 6.60 7.39 -7.43
N SER A 21 5.93 6.33 -7.87
CA SER A 21 5.14 5.37 -7.08
C SER A 21 5.57 3.91 -7.33
N SER A 22 6.63 3.69 -8.13
CA SER A 22 7.06 2.34 -8.56
C SER A 22 7.47 1.44 -7.39
N HIS A 23 7.77 2.01 -6.21
CA HIS A 23 8.18 1.28 -5.01
C HIS A 23 7.17 0.21 -4.59
N LEU A 24 5.86 0.49 -4.69
CA LEU A 24 4.82 -0.51 -4.40
C LEU A 24 4.96 -1.72 -5.33
N VAL A 25 5.01 -1.46 -6.64
CA VAL A 25 5.13 -2.51 -7.67
C VAL A 25 6.44 -3.27 -7.52
N GLU A 26 7.54 -2.55 -7.33
CA GLU A 26 8.88 -3.11 -7.27
C GLU A 26 9.14 -3.94 -6.02
N ARG A 27 8.55 -3.59 -4.88
CA ARG A 27 8.90 -4.21 -3.59
C ARG A 27 7.76 -4.93 -2.90
N HIS A 28 6.52 -4.55 -3.17
CA HIS A 28 5.36 -4.99 -2.40
C HIS A 28 4.30 -5.67 -3.26
N LEU A 29 4.58 -5.94 -4.53
CA LEU A 29 3.67 -6.68 -5.41
C LEU A 29 4.28 -8.01 -5.84
N ASN A 30 3.52 -9.09 -5.65
CA ASN A 30 3.83 -10.42 -6.17
C ASN A 30 5.24 -10.91 -5.79
N LYS A 31 5.63 -10.72 -4.52
CA LYS A 31 6.92 -11.19 -4.01
C LYS A 31 6.82 -12.58 -3.43
N THR A 32 7.82 -13.40 -3.73
CA THR A 32 7.96 -14.71 -3.13
C THR A 32 8.43 -14.59 -1.68
N ILE A 33 8.26 -15.65 -0.89
CA ILE A 33 8.82 -15.69 0.47
C ILE A 33 10.34 -15.49 0.45
N ASN A 34 11.05 -16.05 -0.53
CA ASN A 34 12.50 -15.88 -0.64
C ASN A 34 12.90 -14.42 -0.90
N ASP A 35 12.16 -13.70 -1.74
CA ASP A 35 12.38 -12.26 -1.96
C ASP A 35 12.20 -11.47 -0.66
N LEU A 36 11.16 -11.80 0.12
CA LEU A 36 10.85 -11.15 1.38
C LEU A 36 11.86 -11.49 2.47
N VAL A 37 12.34 -12.73 2.55
CA VAL A 37 13.44 -13.13 3.45
C VAL A 37 14.71 -12.38 3.10
N ASN A 38 15.09 -12.34 1.82
CA ASN A 38 16.26 -11.59 1.38
C ASN A 38 16.14 -10.11 1.77
N ARG A 39 14.98 -9.49 1.52
CA ARG A 39 14.73 -8.11 1.94
C ARG A 39 14.79 -7.94 3.46
N ALA A 40 14.17 -8.84 4.22
CA ALA A 40 14.13 -8.78 5.69
C ALA A 40 15.52 -8.85 6.32
N LEU A 41 16.46 -9.57 5.69
CA LEU A 41 17.82 -9.76 6.19
C LEU A 41 18.82 -8.71 5.67
N THR A 42 18.65 -8.22 4.44
CA THR A 42 19.67 -7.42 3.74
C THR A 42 19.33 -5.95 3.59
N ASP A 43 18.05 -5.56 3.61
CA ASP A 43 17.65 -4.16 3.44
C ASP A 43 17.68 -3.42 4.79
N PRO A 44 18.62 -2.47 5.00
CA PRO A 44 18.68 -1.71 6.24
C PRO A 44 17.43 -0.86 6.46
N ASN A 45 16.75 -0.46 5.37
CA ASN A 45 15.54 0.36 5.37
C ASN A 45 14.26 -0.48 5.46
N CYS A 46 14.36 -1.81 5.56
CA CYS A 46 13.20 -2.63 5.82
C CYS A 46 12.56 -2.20 7.14
N GLY A 47 11.24 -1.99 7.15
CA GLY A 47 10.48 -1.78 8.38
C GLY A 47 10.47 -3.04 9.26
N PRO A 48 9.63 -3.12 10.31
CA PRO A 48 9.56 -4.31 11.17
C PRO A 48 9.14 -5.58 10.40
N LEU A 49 8.53 -5.41 9.22
CA LEU A 49 8.00 -6.48 8.40
C LEU A 49 8.36 -6.27 6.91
N ALA A 50 8.92 -7.31 6.29
CA ALA A 50 9.01 -7.40 4.84
C ALA A 50 7.75 -8.05 4.28
N SER A 51 6.80 -7.28 3.74
CA SER A 51 5.54 -7.78 3.19
C SER A 51 5.29 -7.41 1.73
N ALA A 52 4.41 -8.18 1.08
CA ALA A 52 3.91 -7.93 -0.27
C ALA A 52 2.50 -8.49 -0.48
N PHE A 53 1.72 -7.80 -1.30
CA PHE A 53 0.44 -8.27 -1.81
C PHE A 53 0.63 -9.53 -2.67
N THR A 54 -0.30 -10.48 -2.55
CA THR A 54 -0.27 -11.74 -3.32
C THR A 54 -0.18 -11.50 -4.82
N ASN A 55 -0.97 -10.56 -5.34
CA ASN A 55 -1.03 -10.23 -6.76
C ASN A 55 -1.66 -8.83 -6.98
N GLN A 56 -1.68 -8.39 -8.24
CA GLN A 56 -2.23 -7.08 -8.64
C GLN A 56 -3.70 -6.91 -8.26
N SER A 57 -4.53 -7.93 -8.44
CA SER A 57 -5.95 -7.86 -8.08
C SER A 57 -6.14 -7.64 -6.58
N THR A 58 -5.34 -8.33 -5.75
CA THR A 58 -5.36 -8.18 -4.29
C THR A 58 -4.92 -6.78 -3.88
N ALA A 59 -3.85 -6.25 -4.48
CA ALA A 59 -3.37 -4.90 -4.22
C ALA A 59 -4.43 -3.84 -4.59
N ILE A 60 -4.98 -3.91 -5.81
CA ILE A 60 -6.02 -2.98 -6.28
C ILE A 60 -7.25 -3.00 -5.35
N LYS A 61 -7.72 -4.20 -4.99
CA LYS A 61 -8.86 -4.35 -4.07
C LYS A 61 -8.55 -3.72 -2.71
N ALA A 62 -7.41 -4.04 -2.12
CA ALA A 62 -7.03 -3.56 -0.80
C ALA A 62 -6.85 -2.04 -0.77
N ILE A 63 -6.17 -1.48 -1.78
CA ILE A 63 -5.98 -0.04 -1.95
C ILE A 63 -7.33 0.67 -2.08
N ARG A 64 -8.24 0.16 -2.92
CA ARG A 64 -9.56 0.75 -3.11
C ARG A 64 -10.34 0.81 -1.79
N GLU A 65 -10.35 -0.28 -1.04
CA GLU A 65 -11.05 -0.35 0.25
C GLU A 65 -10.42 0.62 1.26
N ASN A 66 -9.09 0.69 1.31
CA ASN A 66 -8.38 1.63 2.19
C ASN A 66 -8.70 3.09 1.86
N LEU A 67 -8.61 3.47 0.58
CA LEU A 67 -8.95 4.81 0.12
C LEU A 67 -10.41 5.16 0.40
N ARG A 68 -11.34 4.21 0.24
CA ARG A 68 -12.77 4.41 0.55
C ARG A 68 -13.00 4.54 2.04
N GLY A 69 -12.40 3.68 2.86
CA GLY A 69 -12.49 3.74 4.32
C GLY A 69 -11.92 5.02 4.91
N ASN A 70 -10.92 5.61 4.25
CA ASN A 70 -10.28 6.86 4.67
C ASN A 70 -10.74 8.09 3.87
N ALA A 71 -11.81 8.01 3.09
CA ALA A 71 -12.19 9.05 2.12
C ALA A 71 -12.38 10.45 2.75
N THR A 72 -12.96 10.53 3.95
CA THR A 72 -13.13 11.80 4.69
C THR A 72 -11.78 12.35 5.14
N ARG A 73 -10.93 11.52 5.74
CA ARG A 73 -9.59 11.89 6.21
C ARG A 73 -8.68 12.35 5.07
N ILE A 74 -8.76 11.71 3.90
CA ILE A 74 -8.01 12.13 2.70
C ILE A 74 -8.50 13.49 2.22
N LYS A 75 -9.81 13.74 2.21
CA LYS A 75 -10.37 15.04 1.82
C LYS A 75 -9.86 16.16 2.72
N GLU A 76 -9.92 15.97 4.04
CA GLU A 76 -9.41 16.94 5.02
C GLU A 76 -7.90 17.17 4.85
N TRP A 77 -7.14 16.10 4.63
CA TRP A 77 -5.71 16.21 4.38
C TRP A 77 -5.38 16.98 3.10
N LEU A 78 -6.15 16.79 2.01
CA LEU A 78 -5.98 17.54 0.76
C LEU A 78 -6.11 19.06 0.96
N GLU A 79 -6.92 19.50 1.90
CA GLU A 79 -7.13 20.90 2.25
C GLU A 79 -6.09 21.43 3.28
N SER A 80 -5.33 20.53 3.93
CA SER A 80 -4.30 20.87 4.94
C SER A 80 -2.98 21.37 4.34
N SER A 81 -2.07 21.87 5.18
CA SER A 81 -0.71 22.26 4.77
C SER A 81 0.28 21.10 4.61
N SER A 82 -0.05 19.89 5.09
CA SER A 82 0.84 18.73 4.97
C SER A 82 0.87 18.19 3.54
N ASN A 83 2.06 17.92 3.00
CA ASN A 83 2.22 17.33 1.66
C ASN A 83 2.07 15.80 1.63
N VAL A 84 2.09 15.15 2.79
CA VAL A 84 2.09 13.69 2.92
C VAL A 84 1.08 13.21 3.97
N ILE A 85 0.57 11.99 3.78
CA ILE A 85 -0.20 11.28 4.80
C ILE A 85 0.03 9.78 4.71
N THR A 86 0.08 9.12 5.86
CA THR A 86 -0.04 7.66 5.96
C THR A 86 -1.44 7.31 6.44
N ILE A 87 -2.10 6.40 5.73
CA ILE A 87 -3.41 5.87 6.09
C ILE A 87 -3.37 4.34 6.15
N SER A 88 -4.12 3.79 7.09
CA SER A 88 -4.27 2.35 7.26
C SER A 88 -5.74 1.96 7.21
N PHE A 89 -5.99 0.71 6.82
CA PHE A 89 -7.32 0.14 6.79
C PHE A 89 -7.24 -1.37 6.99
N ASP A 90 -8.14 -1.92 7.81
CA ASP A 90 -8.30 -3.36 7.95
C ASP A 90 -9.24 -3.88 6.86
N ASN A 91 -8.67 -4.65 5.94
CA ASN A 91 -9.39 -5.23 4.80
C ASN A 91 -10.18 -6.48 5.22
N GLY A 92 -9.90 -7.08 6.38
CA GLY A 92 -10.62 -8.25 6.90
C GLY A 92 -10.35 -9.56 6.14
N TYR A 93 -9.35 -9.61 5.27
CA TYR A 93 -8.91 -10.82 4.58
C TYR A 93 -7.40 -10.80 4.36
N SER A 94 -6.79 -11.98 4.17
CA SER A 94 -5.35 -12.10 3.93
C SER A 94 -4.94 -11.35 2.66
N LEU A 95 -4.01 -10.40 2.81
CA LEU A 95 -3.52 -9.55 1.72
C LEU A 95 -2.29 -10.12 1.01
N GLY A 96 -1.58 -11.06 1.65
CA GLY A 96 -0.39 -11.67 1.07
C GLY A 96 0.58 -12.19 2.12
N ASN A 97 1.86 -12.04 1.83
CA ASN A 97 2.95 -12.66 2.57
C ASN A 97 3.76 -11.61 3.36
N GLY A 98 4.39 -12.06 4.44
CA GLY A 98 5.23 -11.22 5.29
C GLY A 98 6.34 -12.01 5.99
N VAL A 99 7.48 -11.37 6.25
CA VAL A 99 8.63 -11.93 6.99
C VAL A 99 9.15 -10.88 7.98
N TYR A 100 9.35 -11.25 9.24
CA TYR A 100 9.86 -10.30 10.25
C TYR A 100 11.30 -9.88 9.96
N LYS A 101 11.60 -8.58 10.11
CA LYS A 101 12.95 -8.02 9.89
C LYS A 101 14.00 -8.75 10.73
N GLY A 102 15.17 -8.99 10.13
CA GLY A 102 16.29 -9.64 10.80
C GLY A 102 16.10 -11.13 11.03
N THR A 103 15.02 -11.72 10.51
CA THR A 103 14.71 -13.15 10.65
C THR A 103 14.30 -13.75 9.30
N SER A 104 14.19 -15.08 9.27
CA SER A 104 13.50 -15.84 8.21
C SER A 104 12.08 -16.26 8.62
N THR A 105 11.55 -15.72 9.72
CA THR A 105 10.25 -16.12 10.26
C THR A 105 9.13 -15.51 9.43
N VAL A 106 8.38 -16.38 8.75
CA VAL A 106 7.19 -16.02 7.96
C VAL A 106 6.04 -15.69 8.90
N VAL A 107 5.33 -14.62 8.58
CA VAL A 107 4.08 -14.23 9.24
C VAL A 107 2.96 -15.15 8.80
N ASP A 108 2.13 -15.58 9.75
CA ASP A 108 0.86 -16.23 9.46
C ASP A 108 0.00 -15.31 8.58
N ALA A 109 -0.23 -15.73 7.34
CA ALA A 109 -0.92 -14.95 6.31
C ALA A 109 -2.34 -14.51 6.74
N SER A 110 -2.99 -15.24 7.66
CA SER A 110 -4.29 -14.86 8.22
C SER A 110 -4.24 -13.56 9.05
N LYS A 111 -3.06 -13.15 9.49
CA LYS A 111 -2.85 -11.93 10.29
C LYS A 111 -2.51 -10.70 9.44
N LEU A 112 -2.18 -10.88 8.16
CA LEU A 112 -1.87 -9.78 7.25
C LEU A 112 -3.14 -9.24 6.61
N THR A 113 -4.01 -8.64 7.42
CA THR A 113 -5.32 -8.13 6.96
C THR A 113 -5.35 -6.63 6.79
N LYS A 114 -4.35 -5.90 7.28
CA LYS A 114 -4.31 -4.44 7.19
C LYS A 114 -3.46 -3.98 6.03
N SER A 115 -3.94 -3.00 5.27
CA SER A 115 -3.12 -2.28 4.28
C SER A 115 -2.69 -0.94 4.85
N GLU A 116 -1.44 -0.55 4.59
CA GLU A 116 -0.93 0.79 4.85
C GLU A 116 -0.53 1.44 3.53
N LEU A 117 -0.91 2.72 3.36
CA LEU A 117 -0.63 3.51 2.16
C LEU A 117 0.05 4.81 2.55
N PHE A 118 1.10 5.18 1.83
CA PHE A 118 1.76 6.47 1.93
C PHE A 118 1.42 7.33 0.72
N LEU A 119 0.68 8.41 0.95
CA LEU A 119 0.18 9.30 -0.09
C LEU A 119 0.95 10.61 -0.11
N VAL A 120 1.17 11.13 -1.32
CA VAL A 120 1.75 12.45 -1.59
C VAL A 120 0.75 13.26 -2.41
N LYS A 121 0.56 14.54 -2.05
CA LYS A 121 -0.25 15.45 -2.86
C LYS A 121 0.34 15.57 -4.27
N ASP A 122 -0.52 15.51 -5.27
CA ASP A 122 -0.16 15.71 -6.66
C ASP A 122 -1.29 16.46 -7.35
N ALA A 123 -1.07 17.76 -7.59
CA ALA A 123 -2.03 18.62 -8.26
C ALA A 123 -2.26 18.24 -9.74
N THR A 124 -1.36 17.45 -10.33
CA THR A 124 -1.51 16.92 -11.70
C THR A 124 -2.36 15.66 -11.75
N SER A 125 -2.55 14.99 -10.61
CA SER A 125 -3.40 13.82 -10.48
C SER A 125 -4.86 14.23 -10.33
N SER A 126 -5.74 13.51 -11.02
CA SER A 126 -7.19 13.78 -10.96
C SER A 126 -7.83 13.46 -9.60
N THR A 127 -7.14 12.71 -8.73
CA THR A 127 -7.54 12.47 -7.33
C THR A 127 -6.92 13.48 -6.36
N GLY A 128 -5.98 14.32 -6.82
CA GLY A 128 -5.21 15.26 -6.00
C GLY A 128 -4.00 14.63 -5.29
N PHE A 129 -3.72 13.34 -5.50
CA PHE A 129 -2.59 12.64 -4.88
C PHE A 129 -2.10 11.45 -5.72
N ASN A 130 -0.91 10.95 -5.37
CA ASN A 130 -0.38 9.64 -5.79
C ASN A 130 -0.07 8.76 -4.57
N ILE A 131 0.02 7.45 -4.78
CA ILE A 131 0.41 6.46 -3.78
C ILE A 131 1.90 6.16 -3.96
N ILE A 132 2.77 6.73 -3.13
CA ILE A 132 4.22 6.51 -3.26
C ILE A 132 4.59 5.05 -2.93
N THR A 133 3.96 4.49 -1.91
CA THR A 133 4.09 3.06 -1.57
C THR A 133 2.85 2.57 -0.82
N GLY A 134 2.71 1.25 -0.77
CA GLY A 134 1.64 0.58 -0.04
C GLY A 134 1.96 -0.88 0.18
N TYR A 135 1.58 -1.42 1.34
CA TYR A 135 1.94 -2.79 1.69
C TYR A 135 1.03 -3.41 2.76
N PRO A 136 0.95 -4.75 2.83
CA PRO A 136 0.29 -5.45 3.93
C PRO A 136 1.00 -5.23 5.27
N THR A 137 0.23 -5.17 6.34
CA THR A 137 0.64 -5.02 7.74
C THR A 137 -0.23 -5.90 8.64
N LEU A 138 0.19 -6.05 9.90
CA LEU A 138 -0.53 -6.80 10.94
C LEU A 138 -1.71 -6.03 11.52
#